data_AF-A0A932XI75-F1
#
_entry.id   AF-A0A932XI75-F1
#
_cell.length_a   1.000
_cell.length_b   1.000
_cell.length_c   1.000
_cell.angle_alpha   90.00
_cell.angle_beta   90.00
_cell.angle_gamma   90.00
#
_symmetry.space_group_name_H-M   'P 1'
#
loop_
_entity.id
_entity.type
_entity.pdbx_description
1 polymer ?
#
loop_
_entity_poly.entity_id
_entity_poly.type
_entity_poly.pdbx_seq_one_letter_code
_entity_poly.pdbx_strand_id
1 'polypeptide(L)' 'MIPKDPAYEARVRESFSRQSYMATLGAEIVFIAPGEVHLAFPFAAQFCQQNGFMHAGAIASVADSANGYAAYTLAPR' A
#
# COMPACT_ATOMS: atom_id res chain seq x y z
N MET A 1 -0.14 15.30 -11.48
CA MET A 1 -1.47 15.63 -10.92
C MET A 1 -1.28 16.63 -9.76
N ILE A 2 -2.25 17.51 -9.45
CA ILE A 2 -2.11 18.53 -8.40
C ILE A 2 -2.82 18.05 -7.12
N PRO A 3 -2.12 17.85 -5.99
CA PRO A 3 -2.74 17.44 -4.73
C PRO A 3 -3.50 18.61 -4.09
N LYS A 4 -4.63 18.31 -3.43
CA LYS A 4 -5.47 19.31 -2.75
C LYS A 4 -5.05 19.59 -1.31
N ASP A 5 -4.38 18.63 -0.68
CA ASP A 5 -3.81 18.76 0.67
C ASP A 5 -2.28 18.79 0.57
N PRO A 6 -1.58 19.86 0.98
CA PRO A 6 -0.11 19.88 0.97
C PRO A 6 0.51 18.85 1.91
N ALA A 7 -0.24 18.34 2.90
CA ALA A 7 0.19 17.30 3.84
C ALA A 7 -0.20 15.88 3.40
N TYR A 8 -0.54 15.66 2.12
CA TYR A 8 -1.01 14.37 1.62
C TYR A 8 -0.06 13.20 1.95
N GLU A 9 1.26 13.41 1.88
CA GLU A 9 2.23 12.35 2.14
C GLU A 9 2.17 11.88 3.60
N ALA A 10 2.18 12.83 4.54
CA ALA A 10 2.09 12.51 5.97
C ALA A 10 0.79 11.77 6.30
N ARG A 11 -0.32 12.19 5.70
CA ARG A 11 -1.64 11.56 5.86
C ARG A 11 -1.67 10.13 5.31
N VAL A 12 -1.06 9.88 4.16
CA VAL A 12 -0.91 8.53 3.60
C VAL A 12 -0.10 7.65 4.55
N ARG A 13 1.06 8.13 5.02
CA ARG A 13 1.92 7.36 5.95
C ARG A 13 1.22 7.04 7.27
N GLU A 14 0.53 8.02 7.85
CA GLU A 14 -0.25 7.83 9.08
C GLU A 14 -1.39 6.82 8.86
N SER A 15 -2.13 6.94 7.75
CA SER A 15 -3.19 5.98 7.47
C SER A 15 -2.65 4.58 7.24
N PHE A 16 -1.52 4.43 6.55
CA PHE A 16 -0.88 3.14 6.28
C PHE A 16 -0.42 2.48 7.58
N SER A 17 0.20 3.25 8.50
CA SER A 17 0.70 2.72 9.77
C SER A 17 -0.41 2.20 10.69
N ARG A 18 -1.68 2.59 10.46
CA ARG A 18 -2.84 2.06 11.21
C ARG A 18 -3.37 0.74 10.64
N GLN A 19 -2.93 0.32 9.46
CA GLN A 19 -3.39 -0.94 8.85
C GLN A 19 -2.54 -2.11 9.34
N SER A 20 -3.00 -2.79 10.40
CA SER A 20 -2.33 -4.00 10.91
C SER A 20 -2.18 -5.10 9.84
N TYR A 21 -3.09 -5.16 8.87
CA TYR A 21 -3.01 -6.13 7.78
C TYR A 21 -1.78 -5.92 6.88
N MET A 22 -1.42 -4.67 6.56
CA MET A 22 -0.21 -4.37 5.78
C MET A 22 1.04 -4.77 6.56
N ALA A 23 1.06 -4.54 7.87
CA ALA A 23 2.15 -5.01 8.73
C ALA A 23 2.25 -6.55 8.75
N THR A 24 1.12 -7.26 8.81
CA THR A 24 1.10 -8.73 8.72
C THR A 24 1.72 -9.22 7.42
N LEU A 25 1.43 -8.57 6.29
CA LEU A 25 2.02 -8.91 4.99
C LEU A 25 3.48 -8.49 4.83
N GLY A 26 4.04 -7.75 5.80
CA GLY A 26 5.37 -7.16 5.70
C GLY A 26 5.46 -6.07 4.63
N ALA A 27 4.33 -5.43 4.30
CA ALA A 27 4.28 -4.39 3.29
C ALA A 27 4.84 -3.06 3.81
N GLU A 28 5.57 -2.36 2.95
CA GLU A 28 6.17 -1.06 3.23
C GLU A 28 5.94 -0.07 2.08
N ILE A 29 5.86 1.21 2.43
CA ILE A 29 5.84 2.30 1.45
C ILE A 29 7.26 2.59 0.99
N VAL A 30 7.54 2.39 -0.30
CA VAL A 30 8.86 2.70 -0.88
C VAL A 30 8.89 4.04 -1.62
N PHE A 31 7.74 4.53 -2.09
CA PHE A 31 7.64 5.82 -2.78
C PHE A 31 6.24 6.41 -2.65
N ILE A 32 6.16 7.75 -2.55
CA ILE A 32 4.92 8.51 -2.60
C ILE A 32 5.13 9.75 -3.48
N ALA A 33 4.22 9.97 -4.43
CA ALA A 33 4.04 11.21 -5.17
C ALA A 33 2.54 11.47 -5.45
N PRO A 34 2.15 12.68 -5.91
CA PRO A 34 0.74 12.97 -6.20
C PRO A 34 0.18 12.07 -7.31
N GLY A 35 -0.70 11.15 -6.91
CA GLY A 35 -1.35 10.13 -7.74
C GLY A 35 -0.55 8.84 -7.92
N GLU A 36 0.52 8.64 -7.15
CA GLU A 36 1.43 7.50 -7.29
C GLU A 36 1.96 7.05 -5.94
N VAL A 37 1.77 5.76 -5.63
CA VAL A 37 2.30 5.14 -4.41
C VAL A 37 2.83 3.77 -4.77
N HIS A 38 4.08 3.51 -4.38
CA HIS A 38 4.68 2.20 -4.53
C HIS A 38 4.76 1.53 -3.18
N LEU A 39 4.21 0.32 -3.12
CA LEU A 39 4.36 -0.59 -1.99
C LEU A 39 5.24 -1.75 -2.39
N ALA A 40 6.13 -2.15 -1.49
CA ALA A 40 6.87 -3.41 -1.60
C ALA A 40 6.46 -4.33 -0.46
N PHE A 41 6.53 -5.63 -0.68
CA PHE A 41 6.35 -6.63 0.38
C PHE A 41 7.14 -7.89 0.03
N PRO A 42 7.69 -8.60 1.03
CA PRO A 42 8.57 -9.73 0.79
C PRO A 42 7.78 -10.97 0.36
N PHE A 43 8.43 -11.85 -0.39
CA PHE A 43 7.98 -13.23 -0.52
C PHE A 43 8.02 -13.90 0.85
N ALA A 44 6.93 -14.54 1.27
CA ALA A 44 6.86 -15.23 2.55
C ALA A 44 6.03 -16.52 2.44
N ALA A 45 6.60 -17.63 2.93
CA ALA A 45 6.01 -18.96 2.77
C ALA A 45 4.60 -19.06 3.40
N GLN A 46 4.34 -18.34 4.50
CA GLN A 46 3.03 -18.31 5.16
C GLN A 46 1.92 -17.65 4.32
N PHE A 47 2.26 -16.94 3.24
CA PHE A 47 1.32 -16.33 2.32
C PHE A 47 1.28 -17.01 0.96
N CYS A 48 1.87 -18.20 0.85
CA CYS A 48 1.84 -18.99 -0.37
C CYS A 48 0.54 -19.79 -0.52
N GLN A 49 0.12 -20.01 -1.76
CA GLN A 49 -0.88 -21.00 -2.11
C GLN A 49 -0.25 -22.41 -2.17
N GLN A 50 -1.05 -23.43 -2.53
CA GLN A 50 -0.71 -24.85 -2.40
C GLN A 50 0.52 -25.34 -3.21
N ASN A 51 0.97 -24.57 -4.21
CA ASN A 51 2.13 -24.87 -5.05
C ASN A 51 3.36 -24.02 -4.68
N GLY A 52 3.32 -23.27 -3.58
CA GLY A 52 4.45 -22.46 -3.12
C GLY A 52 4.60 -21.10 -3.81
N PHE A 53 3.63 -20.67 -4.62
CA PHE A 53 3.60 -19.30 -5.15
C PHE A 53 2.88 -18.37 -4.18
N MET A 54 3.21 -17.07 -4.19
CA MET A 54 2.43 -16.08 -3.44
C MET A 54 0.95 -16.18 -3.79
N HIS A 55 0.10 -16.24 -2.77
CA HIS A 55 -1.34 -16.31 -2.98
C HIS A 55 -1.79 -15.02 -3.68
N ALA A 56 -2.58 -15.15 -4.75
CA ALA A 56 -3.06 -14.01 -5.53
C ALA A 56 -3.81 -12.97 -4.67
N GLY A 57 -4.50 -13.43 -3.63
CA GLY A 57 -5.13 -12.57 -2.62
C GLY A 57 -4.14 -11.65 -1.88
N ALA A 58 -2.95 -12.12 -1.49
CA ALA A 58 -1.95 -11.27 -0.84
C ALA A 58 -1.43 -10.19 -1.80
N ILE A 59 -1.15 -10.58 -3.04
CA ILE A 59 -0.73 -9.66 -4.11
C ILE A 59 -1.83 -8.60 -4.36
N ALA A 60 -3.07 -9.05 -4.54
CA ALA A 60 -4.22 -8.18 -4.79
C ALA A 60 -4.46 -7.22 -3.63
N SER A 61 -4.31 -7.64 -2.38
CA SER A 61 -4.48 -6.77 -1.21
C SER A 61 -3.44 -5.65 -1.14
N VAL A 62 -2.18 -5.93 -1.45
CA VAL A 62 -1.14 -4.89 -1.50
C VAL A 62 -1.37 -3.97 -2.70
N ALA A 63 -1.74 -4.52 -3.87
CA ALA A 63 -2.06 -3.73 -5.04
C ALA A 63 -3.28 -2.80 -4.84
N ASP A 64 -4.34 -3.30 -4.20
CA ASP A 64 -5.52 -2.52 -3.81
C ASP A 64 -5.12 -1.37 -2.88
N SER A 65 -4.31 -1.66 -1.86
CA SER A 65 -3.81 -0.63 -0.95
C SER A 65 -2.97 0.42 -1.66
N ALA A 66 -2.07 0.02 -2.57
CA ALA A 66 -1.26 0.95 -3.37
C ALA A 66 -2.14 1.89 -4.21
N ASN A 67 -3.15 1.33 -4.90
CA ASN A 67 -4.10 2.11 -5.70
C ASN A 67 -4.95 3.04 -4.84
N GLY A 68 -5.43 2.55 -3.71
CA GLY A 68 -6.18 3.33 -2.73
C GLY A 68 -5.35 4.51 -2.23
N TYR A 69 -4.09 4.29 -1.87
CA TYR A 69 -3.20 5.36 -1.43
C TYR A 69 -2.80 6.32 -2.54
N ALA A 70 -2.56 5.84 -3.76
CA ALA A 70 -2.34 6.68 -4.93
C ALA A 70 -3.51 7.65 -5.14
N ALA A 71 -4.76 7.17 -5.11
CA ALA A 71 -5.93 8.02 -5.16
C ALA A 71 -6.02 8.96 -3.93
N TYR A 72 -5.70 8.45 -2.74
CA TYR A 72 -5.78 9.20 -1.50
C TYR A 72 -4.79 10.37 -1.42
N THR A 73 -3.66 10.33 -2.15
CA THR A 73 -2.75 11.49 -2.26
C THR A 73 -3.42 12.71 -2.94
N LEU A 74 -4.47 12.50 -3.74
CA LEU A 74 -5.18 13.55 -4.47
C LEU A 74 -6.52 13.93 -3.82
N ALA A 75 -6.95 13.18 -2.80
CA ALA A 75 -8.17 13.44 -2.08
C ALA A 75 -8.05 14.77 -1.28
N PRO A 76 -9.15 15.54 -1.17
CA PRO A 76 -9.20 16.64 -0.22
C PRO A 76 -9.00 16.11 1.21
N ARG A 77 -8.72 17.01 2.14
CA ARG A 77 -8.66 16.67 3.56
C ARG A 77 -10.06 16.44 4.13
#